data_AF-A0A4R4P7V8-F1
#
_entry.id   AF-A0A4R4P7V8-F1
#
_cell.length_a   1.000
_cell.length_b   1.000
_cell.length_c   1.000
_cell.angle_alpha   90.00
_cell.angle_beta   90.00
_cell.angle_gamma   90.00
#
_symmetry.space_group_name_H-M   'P 1'
#
loop_
_entity.id
_entity.type
_entity.pdbx_description
1 polymer ?
#
loop_
_entity_poly.entity_id
_entity_poly.type
_entity_poly.pdbx_seq_one_letter_code
_entity_poly.pdbx_strand_id
1 'polypeptide(L)'
;MASSILPPAGEALATGWEAGLDPADSIVRQAVLAHASWATDAARRIGKPWYDGATWAGGILGDRGPLTNWVVPKQPVDPASVIAAAAHELPSDVPYLFVSAWPTGDLRPHGLALAGHPPLMVRFPGTVTTPPTTDLDIRQVTDAEGLADAERVLIDGYPFPELQPFEPGALYDP
;
A
#
# COMPACT_ATOMS: atom_id res chain seq x y z
N MET A 1 -9.30 20.39 47.74
CA MET A 1 -8.86 20.64 46.34
C MET A 1 -9.17 19.38 45.57
N ALA A 2 -10.21 19.39 44.73
CA ALA A 2 -10.55 18.23 43.91
C ALA A 2 -9.57 18.17 42.72
N SER A 3 -8.82 17.07 42.62
CA SER A 3 -7.99 16.79 41.45
C SER A 3 -8.92 16.46 40.27
N SER A 4 -8.74 17.17 39.15
CA SER A 4 -9.43 16.88 37.90
C SER A 4 -8.94 15.54 37.35
N ILE A 5 -9.86 14.67 36.92
CA ILE A 5 -9.54 13.43 36.19
C ILE A 5 -9.23 13.69 34.69
N LEU A 6 -9.54 14.89 34.20
CA LEU A 6 -9.28 15.28 32.82
C LEU A 6 -7.86 15.84 32.67
N PRO A 7 -7.20 15.61 31.52
CA PRO A 7 -5.91 16.21 31.22
C PRO A 7 -5.95 17.75 31.30
N PRO A 8 -4.82 18.38 31.64
CA PRO A 8 -4.62 19.82 31.47
C PRO A 8 -5.06 20.33 30.09
N ALA A 9 -5.54 21.57 30.04
CA ALA A 9 -5.87 22.22 28.78
C ALA A 9 -4.64 22.29 27.86
N GLY A 10 -4.75 21.73 26.65
CA GLY A 10 -3.66 21.63 25.68
C GLY A 10 -2.90 20.30 25.71
N GLU A 11 -3.16 19.44 26.70
CA GLU A 11 -2.65 18.07 26.71
C GLU A 11 -3.57 17.18 25.87
N ALA A 12 -3.06 16.69 24.75
CA ALA A 12 -3.72 15.68 23.93
C ALA A 12 -3.11 14.30 24.26
N LEU A 13 -3.96 13.28 24.30
CA LEU A 13 -3.48 11.90 24.42
C LEU A 13 -2.67 11.55 23.16
N ALA A 14 -1.44 11.07 23.36
CA ALA A 14 -0.63 10.57 22.28
C ALA A 14 -1.33 9.38 21.60
N THR A 15 -1.30 9.39 20.28
CA THR A 15 -1.96 8.41 19.41
C THR A 15 -0.98 7.36 18.89
N GLY A 16 0.34 7.60 19.01
CA GLY A 16 1.38 6.77 18.41
C GLY A 16 1.58 7.04 16.91
N TRP A 17 0.98 8.12 16.40
CA TRP A 17 1.02 8.51 14.98
C TRP A 17 1.58 9.91 14.75
N GLU A 18 2.03 10.58 15.82
CA GLU A 18 2.64 11.90 15.75
C GLU A 18 3.80 11.92 14.74
N ALA A 19 3.94 13.02 14.02
CA ALA A 19 4.90 13.14 12.91
C ALA A 19 6.36 12.98 13.37
N GLY A 20 6.67 13.35 14.62
CA GLY A 20 8.01 13.26 15.20
C GLY A 20 8.39 11.89 15.77
N LEU A 21 7.45 10.93 15.81
CA LEU A 21 7.76 9.59 16.32
C LEU A 21 8.57 8.79 15.32
N ASP A 22 9.51 8.01 15.85
CA ASP A 22 10.32 7.06 15.08
C ASP A 22 9.39 6.14 14.25
N PRO A 23 9.65 5.93 12.95
CA PRO A 23 8.92 4.95 12.15
C PRO A 23 8.87 3.56 12.79
N ALA A 24 9.88 3.21 13.59
CA ALA A 24 10.02 1.95 14.28
C ALA A 24 9.26 1.81 15.60
N ASP A 25 8.60 2.88 16.08
CA ASP A 25 7.94 2.96 17.39
C ASP A 25 6.89 1.86 17.61
N SER A 26 6.23 1.40 16.55
CA SER A 26 5.42 0.19 16.59
C SER A 26 5.51 -0.62 15.29
N ILE A 27 5.29 -1.94 15.39
CA ILE A 27 5.23 -2.83 14.22
C ILE A 27 4.12 -2.41 13.26
N VAL A 28 2.98 -1.92 13.78
CA VAL A 28 1.87 -1.45 12.95
C VAL A 28 2.26 -0.19 12.18
N ARG A 29 2.95 0.76 12.82
CA ARG A 29 3.48 1.96 12.15
C ARG A 29 4.49 1.60 11.06
N GLN A 30 5.43 0.72 11.36
CA GLN A 30 6.39 0.22 10.36
C GLN A 30 5.65 -0.41 9.17
N ALA A 31 4.65 -1.26 9.41
CA ALA A 31 3.88 -1.89 8.36
C ALA A 31 3.12 -0.88 7.51
N VAL A 32 2.43 0.08 8.11
CA VAL A 32 1.70 1.14 7.40
C VAL A 32 2.62 1.96 6.52
N LEU A 33 3.77 2.39 7.05
CA LEU A 33 4.73 3.20 6.30
C LEU A 33 5.39 2.40 5.17
N ALA A 34 5.64 1.10 5.35
CA ALA A 34 6.11 0.22 4.28
C ALA A 34 5.07 0.06 3.15
N HIS A 35 3.79 -0.11 3.48
CA HIS A 35 2.73 -0.20 2.46
C HIS A 35 2.55 1.13 1.71
N ALA A 36 2.63 2.27 2.41
CA ALA A 36 2.63 3.59 1.77
C ALA A 36 3.85 3.81 0.86
N SER A 37 5.03 3.26 1.20
CA SER A 37 6.19 3.34 0.32
C SER A 37 6.00 2.49 -0.94
N TRP A 38 5.44 1.28 -0.83
CA TRP A 38 5.13 0.45 -2.00
C TRP A 38 4.18 1.14 -2.98
N ALA A 39 3.18 1.85 -2.45
CA ALA A 39 2.21 2.59 -3.25
C ALA A 39 2.85 3.74 -4.07
N THR A 40 4.00 4.27 -3.63
CA THR A 40 4.59 5.49 -4.22
C THR A 40 5.92 5.25 -4.93
N ASP A 41 6.76 4.32 -4.43
CA ASP A 41 8.13 4.14 -4.89
C ASP A 41 8.20 3.70 -6.34
N ALA A 42 7.36 2.75 -6.75
CA ALA A 42 7.31 2.26 -8.12
C ALA A 42 6.87 3.39 -9.07
N ALA A 43 5.69 3.97 -8.84
CA ALA A 43 5.15 5.07 -9.63
C ALA A 43 6.13 6.26 -9.74
N ARG A 44 6.79 6.64 -8.65
CA ARG A 44 7.81 7.70 -8.65
C ARG A 44 8.99 7.38 -9.55
N ARG A 45 9.52 6.14 -9.52
CA ARG A 45 10.70 5.73 -10.28
C ARG A 45 10.46 5.70 -11.79
N ILE A 46 9.23 5.37 -12.20
CA ILE A 46 8.83 5.33 -13.62
C ILE A 46 8.14 6.62 -14.09
N GLY A 47 8.14 7.67 -13.26
CA GLY A 47 7.61 9.00 -13.62
C GLY A 47 6.08 9.08 -13.73
N LYS A 48 5.35 8.16 -13.10
CA LYS A 48 3.88 8.16 -13.06
C LYS A 48 3.33 9.04 -11.93
N PRO A 49 2.02 9.36 -11.92
CA PRO A 49 1.39 10.09 -10.83
C PRO A 49 1.54 9.38 -9.47
N TRP A 50 1.94 10.13 -8.46
CA TRP A 50 2.01 9.67 -7.07
C TRP A 50 1.80 10.85 -6.11
N TYR A 51 1.40 10.52 -4.89
CA TYR A 51 1.21 11.46 -3.80
C TYR A 51 1.76 10.85 -2.49
N ASP A 52 2.50 11.64 -1.72
CA ASP A 52 2.98 11.23 -0.38
C ASP A 52 2.82 12.41 0.59
N GLY A 53 1.73 12.38 1.34
CA GLY A 53 1.38 13.39 2.34
C GLY A 53 1.59 12.91 3.76
N ALA A 54 1.21 13.77 4.72
CA ALA A 54 1.27 13.42 6.14
C ALA A 54 0.23 12.37 6.54
N THR A 55 -0.93 12.37 5.89
CA THR A 55 -2.09 11.55 6.27
C THR A 55 -2.29 10.32 5.40
N TRP A 56 -1.81 10.34 4.16
CA TRP A 56 -1.95 9.23 3.22
C TRP A 56 -0.88 9.29 2.13
N ALA A 57 -0.71 8.18 1.43
CA ALA A 57 0.12 8.08 0.23
C ALA A 57 -0.56 7.18 -0.82
N GLY A 58 -0.25 7.40 -2.08
CA GLY A 58 -0.75 6.57 -3.17
C GLY A 58 -0.03 6.84 -4.49
N GLY A 59 -0.22 5.94 -5.44
CA GLY A 59 0.40 6.08 -6.76
C GLY A 59 -0.26 5.19 -7.80
N ILE A 60 -0.10 5.62 -9.05
CA ILE A 60 -0.66 4.95 -10.22
C ILE A 60 0.48 4.25 -10.97
N LEU A 61 0.50 2.93 -10.92
CA LEU A 61 1.45 2.08 -11.61
C LEU A 61 0.88 1.58 -12.95
N GLY A 62 -0.43 1.31 -13.00
CA GLY A 62 -1.13 0.83 -14.19
C GLY A 62 -2.55 1.37 -14.27
N ASP A 63 -3.23 1.13 -15.38
CA ASP A 63 -4.63 1.53 -15.62
C ASP A 63 -5.61 0.36 -15.48
N ARG A 64 -5.12 -0.85 -15.24
CA ARG A 64 -5.90 -2.09 -15.13
C ARG A 64 -5.70 -2.77 -13.78
N GLY A 65 -6.77 -3.38 -13.28
CA GLY A 65 -6.79 -4.21 -12.07
C GLY A 65 -6.57 -3.41 -10.78
N PRO A 66 -7.41 -3.57 -9.74
CA PRO A 66 -7.28 -2.77 -8.51
C PRO A 66 -5.99 -3.02 -7.72
N LEU A 67 -5.25 -4.10 -7.99
CA LEU A 67 -4.00 -4.40 -7.29
C LEU A 67 -2.77 -3.69 -7.85
N THR A 68 -2.87 -3.01 -9.00
CA THR A 68 -1.77 -2.23 -9.56
C THR A 68 -1.54 -0.93 -8.78
N ASN A 69 -2.62 -0.31 -8.32
CA ASN A 69 -2.59 1.01 -7.68
C ASN A 69 -3.06 0.93 -6.24
N TRP A 70 -2.41 1.68 -5.36
CA TRP A 70 -2.63 1.59 -3.92
C TRP A 70 -2.86 2.98 -3.35
N VAL A 71 -3.83 3.09 -2.44
CA VAL A 71 -4.08 4.27 -1.62
C VAL A 71 -4.04 3.83 -0.16
N VAL A 72 -3.12 4.39 0.62
CA VAL A 72 -2.77 3.92 1.95
C VAL A 72 -2.83 5.09 2.94
N PRO A 73 -3.79 5.12 3.88
CA PRO A 73 -3.75 6.04 5.01
C PRO A 73 -2.54 5.74 5.90
N LYS A 74 -1.85 6.79 6.33
CA LYS A 74 -0.61 6.72 7.14
C LYS A 74 -0.86 6.89 8.64
N GLN A 75 -2.09 7.21 9.03
CA GLN A 75 -2.55 7.39 10.41
C GLN A 75 -4.08 7.19 10.48
N PRO A 76 -4.67 7.05 11.69
CA PRO A 76 -6.12 6.98 11.82
C PRO A 76 -6.78 8.26 11.30
N VAL A 77 -7.57 8.14 10.24
CA VAL A 77 -8.28 9.23 9.57
C VAL A 77 -9.65 8.75 9.10
N ASP A 78 -10.53 9.67 8.76
CA ASP A 78 -11.78 9.35 8.07
C ASP A 78 -11.46 8.84 6.65
N PRO A 79 -11.79 7.57 6.31
CA PRO A 79 -11.53 7.03 4.97
C PRO A 79 -12.19 7.84 3.85
N ALA A 80 -13.38 8.38 4.08
CA ALA A 80 -14.08 9.18 3.07
C ALA A 80 -13.27 10.43 2.67
N SER A 81 -12.62 11.07 3.64
CA SER A 81 -11.73 12.21 3.40
C SER A 81 -10.52 11.84 2.54
N VAL A 82 -9.93 10.66 2.76
CA VAL A 82 -8.78 10.17 1.98
C VAL A 82 -9.20 9.79 0.57
N ILE A 83 -10.35 9.14 0.40
CA ILE A 83 -10.88 8.78 -0.92
C ILE A 83 -11.16 10.04 -1.75
N ALA A 84 -11.78 11.06 -1.16
CA ALA A 84 -12.02 12.34 -1.82
C ALA A 84 -10.71 13.06 -2.19
N ALA A 85 -9.71 13.04 -1.30
CA ALA A 85 -8.40 13.62 -1.58
C ALA A 85 -7.66 12.85 -2.69
N ALA A 86 -7.71 11.52 -2.68
CA ALA A 86 -7.10 10.68 -3.71
C ALA A 86 -7.72 10.95 -5.09
N ALA A 87 -9.05 11.11 -5.18
CA ALA A 87 -9.73 11.48 -6.42
C ALA A 87 -9.37 12.89 -6.93
N HIS A 88 -8.83 13.76 -6.06
CA HIS A 88 -8.35 15.09 -6.44
C HIS A 88 -6.88 15.08 -6.90
N GLU A 89 -6.02 14.35 -6.18
CA GLU A 89 -4.57 14.35 -6.38
C GLU A 89 -4.11 13.33 -7.45
N LEU A 90 -4.87 12.26 -7.66
CA LEU A 90 -4.56 11.18 -8.59
C LEU A 90 -5.63 11.09 -9.70
N PRO A 91 -5.29 10.52 -10.86
CA PRO A 91 -6.29 10.14 -11.87
C PRO A 91 -7.47 9.41 -11.22
N SER A 92 -8.69 9.85 -11.51
CA SER A 92 -9.92 9.36 -10.86
C SER A 92 -10.61 8.22 -11.61
N ASP A 93 -10.13 7.90 -12.81
CA ASP A 93 -10.65 6.88 -13.72
C ASP A 93 -9.88 5.56 -13.66
N VAL A 94 -8.85 5.45 -12.81
CA VAL A 94 -8.05 4.24 -12.63
C VAL A 94 -8.46 3.48 -11.37
N PRO A 95 -8.52 2.13 -11.42
CA PRO A 95 -8.87 1.32 -10.25
C PRO A 95 -7.72 1.35 -9.24
N TYR A 96 -8.04 1.33 -7.94
CA TYR A 96 -7.03 1.21 -6.88
C TYR A 96 -7.54 0.37 -5.71
N LEU A 97 -6.61 -0.17 -4.92
CA LEU A 97 -6.88 -0.80 -3.64
C LEU A 97 -6.72 0.23 -2.51
N PHE A 98 -7.79 0.44 -1.75
CA PHE A 98 -7.72 1.20 -0.51
C PHE A 98 -7.26 0.29 0.64
N VAL A 99 -6.03 0.48 1.12
CA VAL A 99 -5.42 -0.38 2.13
C VAL A 99 -5.31 0.35 3.45
N SER A 100 -6.15 -0.05 4.41
CA SER A 100 -6.22 0.57 5.73
C SER A 100 -5.86 -0.43 6.83
N ALA A 101 -5.00 -0.01 7.75
CA ALA A 101 -4.76 -0.73 9.01
C ALA A 101 -5.90 -0.54 10.03
N TRP A 102 -6.81 0.39 9.78
CA TRP A 102 -7.94 0.70 10.64
C TRP A 102 -9.27 0.26 9.99
N PRO A 103 -10.28 -0.11 10.81
CA PRO A 103 -11.62 -0.34 10.30
C PRO A 103 -12.18 0.90 9.58
N THR A 104 -12.80 0.69 8.42
CA THR A 104 -13.25 1.80 7.55
C THR A 104 -14.76 2.04 7.52
N GLY A 105 -15.56 1.16 8.13
CA GLY A 105 -17.00 1.13 7.87
C GLY A 105 -17.31 0.71 6.42
N ASP A 106 -18.56 0.92 6.00
CA ASP A 106 -19.01 0.63 4.63
C ASP A 106 -18.60 1.73 3.66
N LEU A 107 -17.73 1.39 2.70
CA LEU A 107 -17.21 2.33 1.69
C LEU A 107 -17.92 2.23 0.33
N ARG A 108 -18.96 1.41 0.20
CA ARG A 108 -19.78 1.34 -1.03
C ARG A 108 -20.34 2.69 -1.49
N PRO A 109 -20.77 3.61 -0.59
CA PRO A 109 -21.19 4.95 -0.99
C PRO A 109 -20.09 5.78 -1.68
N HIS A 110 -18.82 5.40 -1.52
CA HIS A 110 -17.66 6.04 -2.13
C HIS A 110 -17.11 5.27 -3.34
N GLY A 111 -17.88 4.33 -3.89
CA GLY A 111 -17.50 3.58 -5.10
C GLY A 111 -16.55 2.41 -4.86
N LEU A 112 -16.28 2.03 -3.60
CA LEU A 112 -15.40 0.91 -3.27
C LEU A 112 -16.19 -0.36 -2.93
N ALA A 113 -15.55 -1.51 -3.14
CA ALA A 113 -16.03 -2.81 -2.69
C ALA A 113 -15.02 -3.46 -1.75
N LEU A 114 -15.49 -4.30 -0.81
CA LEU A 114 -14.61 -5.01 0.12
C LEU A 114 -13.85 -6.11 -0.62
N ALA A 115 -12.54 -5.94 -0.77
CA ALA A 115 -11.65 -6.97 -1.32
C ALA A 115 -11.34 -8.06 -0.28
N GLY A 116 -11.16 -7.70 1.00
CA GLY A 116 -10.92 -8.66 2.07
C GLY A 116 -10.25 -8.06 3.31
N HIS A 117 -9.82 -8.92 4.23
CA HIS A 117 -9.11 -8.56 5.46
C HIS A 117 -7.82 -9.39 5.58
N PRO A 118 -6.80 -9.11 4.74
CA PRO A 118 -5.56 -9.88 4.78
C PRO A 118 -4.88 -9.70 6.16
N PRO A 119 -4.31 -10.78 6.73
CA PRO A 119 -3.57 -10.66 7.98
C PRO A 119 -2.27 -9.86 7.77
N LEU A 120 -1.83 -9.13 8.80
CA LEU A 120 -0.49 -8.57 8.80
C LEU A 120 0.54 -9.70 8.91
N MET A 121 1.25 -9.96 7.81
CA MET A 121 2.36 -10.91 7.80
C MET A 121 3.66 -10.20 8.17
N VAL A 122 4.33 -10.66 9.23
CA VAL A 122 5.59 -10.08 9.72
C VAL A 122 6.69 -11.12 9.66
N ARG A 123 7.84 -10.74 9.08
CA ARG A 123 9.08 -11.51 9.14
C ARG A 123 10.14 -10.70 9.86
N PHE A 124 10.47 -11.12 11.08
CA PHE A 124 11.54 -10.48 11.84
C PHE A 124 12.91 -10.75 11.21
N PRO A 125 13.87 -9.81 11.35
CA PRO A 125 15.24 -10.05 10.94
C PRO A 125 15.79 -11.30 11.63
N GLY A 126 16.13 -12.31 10.84
CA GLY A 126 16.87 -13.49 11.29
C GLY A 126 18.29 -13.43 10.76
N THR A 127 19.26 -13.87 11.56
CA THR A 127 20.68 -13.94 11.16
C THR A 127 20.97 -15.08 10.19
N VAL A 128 20.00 -15.98 9.96
CA VAL A 128 20.14 -17.15 9.09
C VAL A 128 18.90 -17.25 8.21
N THR A 129 19.00 -16.74 6.99
CA THR A 129 18.12 -17.20 5.90
C THR A 129 18.93 -18.27 5.18
N THR A 130 18.62 -19.54 5.40
CA THR A 130 19.22 -20.61 4.60
C THR A 130 18.50 -20.60 3.25
N PRO A 131 19.17 -20.31 2.13
CA PRO A 131 18.53 -20.41 0.83
C PRO A 131 17.98 -21.83 0.64
N PRO A 132 16.80 -22.01 0.02
CA PRO A 132 16.30 -23.34 -0.27
C PRO A 132 17.34 -24.09 -1.12
N THR A 133 17.64 -25.35 -0.77
CA THR A 133 18.42 -26.22 -1.66
C THR A 133 17.52 -26.60 -2.83
N THR A 134 17.82 -26.06 -4.00
CA THR A 134 17.08 -26.29 -5.23
C THR A 134 18.05 -26.45 -6.40
N ASP A 135 17.66 -27.21 -7.40
CA ASP A 135 18.33 -27.33 -8.70
C ASP A 135 17.97 -26.17 -9.66
N LEU A 136 17.07 -25.27 -9.23
CA LEU A 136 16.69 -24.07 -9.97
C LEU A 136 17.79 -23.01 -9.92
N ASP A 137 18.01 -22.34 -11.05
CA ASP A 137 18.87 -21.16 -11.14
C ASP A 137 18.06 -19.89 -10.81
N ILE A 138 18.50 -19.13 -9.81
CA ILE A 138 17.84 -17.91 -9.33
C ILE A 138 18.61 -16.71 -9.87
N ARG A 139 17.96 -15.93 -10.73
CA ARG A 139 18.54 -14.72 -11.34
C ARG A 139 17.68 -13.51 -11.06
N GLN A 140 18.32 -12.37 -10.81
CA GLN A 140 17.63 -11.10 -10.77
C GLN A 140 17.24 -10.68 -12.19
N VAL A 141 15.98 -10.28 -12.37
CA VAL A 141 15.49 -9.68 -13.63
C VAL A 141 16.07 -8.27 -13.76
N THR A 142 16.69 -7.98 -14.90
CA THR A 142 17.32 -6.67 -15.19
C THR A 142 16.99 -6.12 -16.58
N ASP A 143 16.11 -6.79 -17.32
CA ASP A 143 15.70 -6.42 -18.68
C ASP A 143 14.19 -6.59 -18.86
N ALA A 144 13.68 -6.04 -19.97
CA ALA A 144 12.25 -6.01 -20.27
C ALA A 144 11.68 -7.41 -20.56
N GLU A 145 12.46 -8.30 -21.15
CA GLU A 145 12.02 -9.68 -21.45
C GLU A 145 11.80 -10.46 -20.14
N GLY A 146 12.77 -10.40 -19.23
CA GLY A 146 12.63 -11.01 -17.90
C GLY A 146 11.51 -10.38 -17.07
N LEU A 147 11.23 -9.08 -17.24
CA LEU A 147 10.11 -8.42 -16.57
C LEU A 147 8.77 -8.96 -17.07
N ALA A 148 8.62 -9.10 -18.39
CA ALA A 148 7.42 -9.68 -19.01
C ALA A 148 7.19 -11.13 -18.55
N ASP A 149 8.25 -11.93 -18.42
CA ASP A 149 8.14 -13.29 -17.89
C ASP A 149 7.71 -13.33 -16.42
N ALA A 150 8.29 -12.46 -15.58
CA ALA A 150 7.92 -12.36 -14.16
C ALA A 150 6.46 -11.92 -14.00
N GLU A 151 6.02 -10.95 -14.81
CA GLU A 151 4.65 -10.46 -14.84
C GLU A 151 3.65 -11.54 -15.27
N ARG A 152 3.97 -12.31 -16.33
CA ARG A 152 3.14 -13.42 -16.80
C ARG A 152 2.92 -14.47 -15.71
N VAL A 153 3.99 -14.84 -14.98
CA VAL A 153 3.87 -15.79 -13.85
C VAL A 153 2.88 -15.29 -12.79
N LEU A 154 2.89 -14.00 -12.50
CA LEU A 154 1.99 -13.40 -11.52
C LEU A 154 0.54 -13.37 -12.02
N ILE A 155 0.32 -13.00 -13.29
CA ILE A 155 -1.01 -12.90 -13.92
C ILE A 155 -1.64 -14.27 -14.19
N ASP A 156 -0.84 -15.27 -14.57
CA ASP A 156 -1.33 -16.64 -14.79
C ASP A 156 -1.49 -17.41 -13.47
N GLY A 157 -0.64 -17.09 -12.48
CA GLY A 157 -0.65 -17.72 -11.16
C GLY A 157 -1.78 -17.23 -10.25
N TYR A 158 -2.33 -16.04 -10.51
CA TYR A 158 -3.45 -15.48 -9.77
C TYR A 158 -4.64 -15.18 -10.70
N PRO A 159 -5.87 -15.59 -10.33
CA PRO A 159 -7.03 -15.34 -11.16
C PRO A 159 -7.47 -13.87 -11.06
N PHE A 160 -6.84 -12.99 -11.84
CA PHE A 160 -7.26 -11.60 -12.07
C PHE A 160 -7.82 -11.45 -13.48
N PRO A 161 -9.15 -11.61 -13.68
CA PRO A 161 -9.77 -11.51 -14.99
C PRO A 161 -9.48 -10.19 -15.71
N GLU A 162 -9.29 -9.11 -14.96
CA GLU A 162 -9.02 -7.76 -15.48
C GLU A 162 -7.64 -7.64 -16.14
N LEU A 163 -6.71 -8.54 -15.80
CA LEU A 163 -5.35 -8.60 -16.34
C LEU A 163 -5.19 -9.67 -17.43
N GLN A 164 -6.28 -10.34 -17.81
CA GLN A 164 -6.31 -11.38 -18.84
C GLN A 164 -6.92 -10.86 -20.16
N PRO A 165 -6.45 -11.31 -21.35
CA PRO A 165 -5.24 -12.12 -21.55
C PRO A 165 -3.97 -11.34 -21.20
N PHE A 166 -2.90 -12.06 -20.84
CA PHE A 166 -1.60 -11.46 -20.56
C PHE A 166 -1.06 -10.63 -21.73
N GLU A 167 -0.63 -9.41 -21.44
CA GLU A 167 0.15 -8.53 -22.30
C GLU A 167 1.31 -7.93 -21.48
N PRO A 168 2.53 -7.82 -22.03
CA PRO A 168 3.63 -7.16 -21.32
C PRO A 168 3.26 -5.72 -20.93
N GLY A 169 3.52 -5.37 -19.68
CA GLY A 169 3.18 -4.05 -19.11
C GLY A 169 1.77 -3.96 -18.52
N ALA A 170 1.00 -5.06 -18.47
CA ALA A 170 -0.36 -5.07 -17.93
C ALA A 170 -0.44 -4.74 -16.42
N LEU A 171 0.64 -5.01 -15.68
CA LEU A 171 0.77 -4.80 -14.24
C LEU A 171 1.98 -3.89 -13.92
N TYR A 172 3.12 -4.14 -14.56
CA TYR A 172 4.35 -3.36 -14.39
C TYR A 172 4.67 -2.62 -15.69
N ASP A 173 4.32 -1.34 -15.76
CA ASP A 173 4.71 -0.51 -16.91
C ASP A 173 6.25 -0.46 -17.01
N PRO A 174 6.85 -0.92 -18.14
CA PRO A 174 8.31 -1.08 -18.30
C PRO A 174 9.12 0.23 -18.35
#